data_AF-A0A256LFX5-F1
#
_entry.id   AF-A0A256LFX5-F1
#
_cell.length_a   1.000
_cell.length_b   1.000
_cell.length_c   1.000
_cell.angle_alpha   90.00
_cell.angle_beta   90.00
_cell.angle_gamma   90.00
#
_symmetry.space_group_name_H-M   'P 1'
#
loop_
_entity.id
_entity.type
_entity.pdbx_description
1 polymer ?
#
loop_
_entity_poly.entity_id
_entity_poly.type
_entity_poly.pdbx_seq_one_letter_code
_entity_poly.pdbx_strand_id
1 'polypeptide(L)'
;MKREEYSAHNFIGKVFMPNQIDENKTYTAAIQEMENDPIFKKFVEDNGYENERASLVVFGPENFMFWYGVLADDKQMPVSGLNKFELPNSKIAEIDTPNSNMAFFSQPLNFVIPTFLDKLSKEGVTVYENLGDSEKPYVLTKLNLETKKLAQILYLDASSDDDSK
;
A
#
# COMPACT_ATOMS: atom_id res chain seq x y z
N MET A 1 -10.38 14.08 1.99
CA MET A 1 -10.05 12.80 2.63
C MET A 1 -11.31 12.10 3.12
N LYS A 2 -11.29 10.78 3.25
CA LYS A 2 -12.31 9.98 3.95
C LYS A 2 -11.71 9.35 5.20
N ARG A 3 -12.49 9.26 6.29
CA ARG A 3 -12.19 8.41 7.45
C ARG A 3 -13.31 7.41 7.60
N GLU A 4 -12.97 6.13 7.54
CA GLU A 4 -13.95 5.05 7.64
C GLU A 4 -13.32 3.79 8.23
N GLU A 5 -14.18 2.88 8.67
CA GLU A 5 -13.76 1.52 9.02
C GLU A 5 -13.40 0.78 7.73
N TYR A 6 -12.19 0.25 7.68
CA TYR A 6 -11.66 -0.51 6.56
C TYR A 6 -11.56 -1.97 6.96
N SER A 7 -12.28 -2.81 6.21
CA SER A 7 -12.31 -4.24 6.49
C SER A 7 -10.93 -4.87 6.36
N ALA A 8 -10.73 -6.00 7.04
CA ALA A 8 -9.49 -6.75 6.90
C ALA A 8 -9.37 -7.32 5.48
N HIS A 9 -8.21 -7.15 4.86
CA HIS A 9 -7.88 -7.68 3.53
C HIS A 9 -6.58 -8.47 3.56
N ASN A 10 -6.37 -9.30 2.55
CA ASN A 10 -5.07 -9.91 2.29
C ASN A 10 -4.34 -9.11 1.22
N PHE A 11 -3.10 -8.70 1.50
CA PHE A 11 -2.18 -8.24 0.47
C PHE A 11 -1.43 -9.45 -0.09
N ILE A 12 -1.58 -9.72 -1.38
CA ILE A 12 -0.91 -10.83 -2.05
C ILE A 12 0.11 -10.27 -3.05
N GLY A 13 1.38 -10.67 -2.91
CA GLY A 13 2.42 -10.19 -3.80
C GLY A 13 3.84 -10.54 -3.40
N LYS A 14 4.80 -9.68 -3.75
CA LYS A 14 6.20 -9.83 -3.34
C LYS A 14 6.63 -8.69 -2.44
N VAL A 15 7.56 -9.01 -1.55
CA VAL A 15 8.23 -8.07 -0.66
C VAL A 15 9.61 -7.72 -1.22
N PHE A 16 9.95 -6.45 -1.11
CA PHE A 16 11.22 -5.88 -1.52
C PHE A 16 11.81 -5.10 -0.35
N MET A 17 13.09 -5.36 -0.10
CA MET A 17 13.85 -4.78 1.01
C MET A 17 14.53 -3.48 0.57
N PRO A 18 14.90 -2.59 1.51
CA PRO A 18 15.51 -1.29 1.18
C PRO A 18 16.81 -1.37 0.36
N ASN A 19 17.54 -2.49 0.44
CA ASN A 19 18.75 -2.72 -0.36
C ASN A 19 18.47 -3.07 -1.83
N GLN A 20 17.20 -3.23 -2.22
CA GLN A 20 16.75 -3.48 -3.60
C GLN A 20 16.28 -2.21 -4.32
N ILE A 21 16.39 -1.05 -3.65
CA ILE A 21 16.12 0.25 -4.26
C ILE A 21 17.14 0.52 -5.37
N ASP A 22 16.66 0.95 -6.54
CA ASP A 22 17.50 1.28 -7.68
C ASP A 22 18.19 2.65 -7.54
N GLU A 23 19.05 2.98 -8.50
CA GLU A 23 19.81 4.25 -8.53
C GLU A 23 18.90 5.49 -8.53
N ASN A 24 17.65 5.35 -9.00
CA ASN A 24 16.66 6.42 -9.04
C ASN A 24 15.84 6.52 -7.74
N LYS A 25 16.20 5.74 -6.72
CA LYS A 25 15.49 5.64 -5.43
C LYS A 25 14.08 5.06 -5.56
N THR A 26 13.88 4.15 -6.51
CA THR A 26 12.59 3.50 -6.78
C THR A 26 12.70 1.98 -6.71
N TYR A 27 11.55 1.30 -6.84
CA TYR A 27 11.47 -0.15 -7.03
C TYR A 27 11.07 -0.51 -8.47
N THR A 28 11.32 0.37 -9.44
CA THR A 28 10.79 0.20 -10.81
C THR A 28 11.22 -1.13 -11.45
N ALA A 29 12.51 -1.49 -11.34
CA ALA A 29 13.00 -2.76 -11.89
C ALA A 29 12.31 -3.96 -11.22
N ALA A 30 12.20 -3.95 -9.90
CA ALA A 30 11.56 -5.00 -9.12
C ALA A 30 10.05 -5.14 -9.43
N ILE A 31 9.36 -4.02 -9.61
CA ILE A 31 7.95 -3.98 -10.03
C ILE A 31 7.81 -4.54 -11.45
N GLN A 32 8.69 -4.17 -12.39
CA GLN A 32 8.66 -4.69 -13.75
C GLN A 32 8.94 -6.19 -13.81
N GLU A 33 9.87 -6.69 -12.99
CA GLU A 33 10.12 -8.13 -12.85
C GLU A 33 8.88 -8.85 -12.33
N MET A 34 8.21 -8.29 -11.32
CA MET A 34 6.98 -8.87 -10.77
C MET A 34 5.82 -8.83 -11.76
N GLU A 35 5.59 -7.72 -12.46
CA GLU A 35 4.58 -7.62 -13.53
C GLU A 35 4.85 -8.59 -14.68
N ASN A 36 6.09 -9.05 -14.86
CA ASN A 36 6.46 -10.05 -15.86
C ASN A 36 6.50 -11.48 -15.33
N ASP A 37 6.37 -11.68 -14.02
CA ASP A 37 6.42 -12.99 -13.38
C ASP A 37 5.21 -13.85 -13.79
N PRO A 38 5.42 -15.03 -14.40
CA PRO A 38 4.33 -15.93 -14.79
C PRO A 38 3.43 -16.36 -13.63
N ILE A 39 3.97 -16.51 -12.42
CA ILE A 39 3.20 -16.88 -11.22
C ILE A 39 2.25 -15.75 -10.85
N PHE A 40 2.75 -14.51 -10.83
CA PHE A 40 1.92 -13.36 -10.48
C PHE A 40 0.85 -13.10 -11.55
N LYS A 41 1.21 -13.15 -12.84
CA LYS A 41 0.24 -13.03 -13.95
C LYS A 41 -0.86 -14.06 -13.86
N LYS A 42 -0.49 -15.34 -13.65
CA LYS A 42 -1.45 -16.43 -13.51
C LYS A 42 -2.35 -16.22 -12.29
N PHE A 43 -1.79 -15.80 -11.17
CA PHE A 43 -2.58 -15.50 -9.97
C PHE A 43 -3.61 -14.39 -10.23
N VAL A 44 -3.19 -13.32 -10.90
CA VAL A 44 -4.07 -12.19 -11.25
C VAL A 44 -5.22 -12.65 -12.16
N GLU A 45 -4.92 -13.43 -13.21
CA GLU A 45 -5.92 -13.94 -14.16
C GLU A 45 -6.86 -14.97 -13.53
N ASP A 46 -6.33 -15.96 -12.82
CA ASP A 46 -7.14 -17.04 -12.23
C ASP A 46 -8.14 -16.53 -11.18
N ASN A 47 -7.91 -15.34 -10.61
CA ASN A 47 -8.71 -14.79 -9.51
C ASN A 47 -9.42 -13.47 -9.86
N GLY A 48 -9.38 -13.02 -11.12
CA GLY A 48 -10.14 -11.83 -11.57
C GLY A 48 -9.61 -10.49 -11.06
N TYR A 49 -8.29 -10.36 -10.86
CA TYR A 49 -7.64 -9.13 -10.38
C TYR A 49 -6.95 -8.34 -11.50
N GLU A 50 -7.33 -8.53 -12.77
CA GLU A 50 -6.66 -7.95 -13.93
C GLU A 50 -6.60 -6.43 -13.87
N ASN A 51 -7.64 -5.82 -13.29
CA ASN A 51 -7.75 -4.37 -13.12
C ASN A 51 -7.19 -3.86 -11.80
N GLU A 52 -6.72 -4.71 -10.90
CA GLU A 52 -6.31 -4.31 -9.55
C GLU A 52 -4.79 -4.34 -9.41
N ARG A 53 -4.21 -3.26 -8.86
CA ARG A 53 -2.81 -3.21 -8.42
C ARG A 53 -2.70 -2.48 -7.11
N ALA A 54 -1.79 -2.93 -6.27
CA ALA A 54 -1.56 -2.33 -4.97
C ALA A 54 -0.08 -2.34 -4.61
N SER A 55 0.30 -1.39 -3.76
CA SER A 55 1.57 -1.41 -3.03
C SER A 55 1.32 -1.17 -1.56
N LEU A 56 2.11 -1.77 -0.70
CA LEU A 56 2.04 -1.60 0.74
C LEU A 56 3.44 -1.29 1.28
N VAL A 57 3.57 -0.21 2.03
CA VAL A 57 4.78 0.06 2.82
C VAL A 57 4.49 -0.31 4.26
N VAL A 58 5.30 -1.22 4.80
CA VAL A 58 5.27 -1.62 6.21
C VAL A 58 6.49 -1.01 6.89
N PHE A 59 6.28 -0.07 7.79
CA PHE A 59 7.37 0.59 8.53
C PHE A 59 7.71 -0.20 9.79
N GLY A 60 9.00 -0.31 10.07
CA GLY A 60 9.53 -0.64 11.39
C GLY A 60 10.27 0.58 11.96
N PRO A 61 10.75 0.52 13.22
CA PRO A 61 11.39 1.67 13.86
C PRO A 61 12.62 2.20 13.11
N GLU A 62 13.39 1.31 12.47
CA GLU A 62 14.66 1.64 11.78
C GLU A 62 14.67 1.31 10.28
N ASN A 63 13.62 0.64 9.77
CA ASN A 63 13.58 0.14 8.41
C ASN A 63 12.16 0.14 7.85
N PHE A 64 12.01 -0.28 6.60
CA PHE A 64 10.70 -0.54 6.02
C PHE A 64 10.79 -1.69 5.04
N MET A 65 9.63 -2.28 4.72
CA MET A 65 9.46 -3.24 3.64
C MET A 65 8.50 -2.66 2.61
N PHE A 66 8.85 -2.76 1.34
CA PHE A 66 7.97 -2.39 0.23
C PHE A 66 7.35 -3.64 -0.37
N TRP A 67 6.04 -3.68 -0.42
CA TRP A 67 5.28 -4.76 -1.05
C TRP A 67 4.61 -4.23 -2.31
N TYR A 68 4.57 -5.07 -3.33
CA TYR A 68 3.83 -4.82 -4.57
C TYR A 68 3.00 -6.06 -4.90
N GLY A 69 1.79 -5.87 -5.45
CA GLY A 69 0.86 -6.96 -5.70
C GLY A 69 -0.59 -6.51 -5.87
N VAL A 70 -1.52 -7.25 -5.27
CA VAL A 70 -2.96 -6.96 -5.27
C VAL A 70 -3.57 -7.14 -3.87
N LEU A 71 -4.74 -6.54 -3.64
CA LEU A 71 -5.55 -6.85 -2.47
C LEU A 71 -6.59 -7.92 -2.83
N ALA A 72 -6.68 -8.94 -1.98
CA ALA A 72 -7.64 -10.01 -2.07
C ALA A 72 -8.58 -9.99 -0.86
N ASP A 73 -9.86 -10.23 -1.10
CA ASP A 73 -10.89 -10.27 -0.05
C ASP A 73 -10.98 -11.65 0.62
N ASP A 74 -10.52 -12.71 -0.05
CA ASP A 74 -10.54 -14.06 0.50
C ASP A 74 -9.35 -14.33 1.41
N LYS A 75 -9.66 -14.56 2.70
CA LYS A 75 -8.69 -14.88 3.76
C LYS A 75 -7.99 -16.22 3.57
N GLN A 76 -8.63 -17.18 2.90
CA GLN A 76 -8.14 -18.56 2.77
C GLN A 76 -7.46 -18.84 1.42
N MET A 77 -7.26 -17.81 0.60
CA MET A 77 -6.71 -17.97 -0.74
C MET A 77 -5.30 -18.59 -0.70
N PRO A 78 -5.05 -19.72 -1.38
CA PRO A 78 -3.73 -20.31 -1.49
C PRO A 78 -2.85 -19.45 -2.42
N VAL A 79 -1.63 -19.12 -1.99
CA VAL A 79 -0.74 -18.18 -2.70
C VAL A 79 0.63 -18.79 -3.01
N SER A 80 0.64 -19.93 -3.71
CA SER A 80 1.91 -20.60 -4.06
C SER A 80 2.83 -19.68 -4.87
N GLY A 81 4.08 -19.52 -4.41
CA GLY A 81 5.09 -18.68 -5.08
C GLY A 81 4.93 -17.16 -4.87
N LEU A 82 3.93 -16.72 -4.11
CA LEU A 82 3.73 -15.35 -3.66
C LEU A 82 3.72 -15.28 -2.13
N ASN A 83 3.82 -14.08 -1.60
CA ASN A 83 3.69 -13.80 -0.17
C ASN A 83 2.29 -13.27 0.12
N LYS A 84 1.82 -13.53 1.34
CA LYS A 84 0.57 -13.00 1.88
C LYS A 84 0.88 -12.17 3.13
N PHE A 85 0.29 -10.99 3.21
CA PHE A 85 0.27 -10.15 4.41
C PHE A 85 -1.18 -9.86 4.79
N GLU A 86 -1.57 -10.17 6.02
CA GLU A 86 -2.93 -9.90 6.50
C GLU A 86 -3.01 -8.46 7.04
N LEU A 87 -3.78 -7.61 6.36
CA LEU A 87 -4.05 -6.25 6.82
C LEU A 87 -5.20 -6.30 7.83
N PRO A 88 -5.04 -5.67 9.01
CA PRO A 88 -6.05 -5.72 10.06
C PRO A 88 -7.28 -4.89 9.67
N ASN A 89 -8.41 -5.17 10.33
CA ASN A 89 -9.50 -4.21 10.35
C ASN A 89 -9.02 -2.95 11.09
N SER A 90 -9.28 -1.77 10.53
CA SER A 90 -8.83 -0.52 11.11
C SER A 90 -9.67 0.65 10.62
N LYS A 91 -9.74 1.69 11.45
CA LYS A 91 -9.95 3.04 10.92
C LYS A 91 -8.80 3.42 10.00
N ILE A 92 -9.12 4.10 8.93
CA ILE A 92 -8.16 4.59 7.96
C ILE A 92 -8.36 6.06 7.66
N ALA A 93 -7.32 6.70 7.11
CA ALA A 93 -7.46 7.95 6.37
C ALA A 93 -7.11 7.73 4.90
N GLU A 94 -8.06 8.00 4.00
CA GLU A 94 -7.93 7.78 2.55
C GLU A 94 -7.95 9.09 1.77
N ILE A 95 -7.04 9.20 0.79
CA ILE A 95 -7.07 10.23 -0.26
C ILE A 95 -7.19 9.54 -1.62
N ASP A 96 -8.25 9.87 -2.33
CA ASP A 96 -8.51 9.45 -3.70
C ASP A 96 -7.87 10.42 -4.72
N THR A 97 -7.18 9.88 -5.72
CA THR A 97 -6.62 10.61 -6.85
C THR A 97 -7.14 10.03 -8.17
N PRO A 98 -7.91 10.80 -8.98
CA PRO A 98 -8.39 10.34 -10.27
C PRO A 98 -7.29 10.37 -11.35
N ASN A 99 -7.54 9.73 -12.49
CA ASN A 99 -6.68 9.76 -13.68
C ASN A 99 -5.22 9.29 -13.44
N SER A 100 -5.03 8.37 -12.50
CA SER A 100 -3.73 7.77 -12.19
C SER A 100 -3.45 6.53 -13.04
N ASN A 101 -2.21 6.04 -13.02
CA ASN A 101 -1.78 4.88 -13.79
C ASN A 101 -0.58 4.20 -13.11
N MET A 102 -0.12 3.10 -13.72
CA MET A 102 0.99 2.27 -13.22
C MET A 102 2.27 3.02 -12.91
N ALA A 103 2.56 4.12 -13.60
CA ALA A 103 3.77 4.91 -13.36
C ALA A 103 3.82 5.52 -11.95
N PHE A 104 2.69 5.58 -11.23
CA PHE A 104 2.65 5.99 -9.83
C PHE A 104 3.53 5.08 -8.96
N PHE A 105 3.48 3.76 -9.16
CA PHE A 105 4.27 2.81 -8.34
C PHE A 105 5.78 2.91 -8.61
N SER A 106 6.17 3.53 -9.72
CA SER A 106 7.57 3.82 -10.07
C SER A 106 8.08 5.14 -9.49
N GLN A 107 7.30 5.85 -8.68
CA GLN A 107 7.75 7.09 -8.06
C GLN A 107 8.62 6.83 -6.82
N PRO A 108 9.60 7.71 -6.50
CA PRO A 108 10.42 7.57 -5.31
C PRO A 108 9.58 7.60 -4.02
N LEU A 109 9.69 6.57 -3.18
CA LEU A 109 8.89 6.48 -1.94
C LEU A 109 9.20 7.63 -0.96
N ASN A 110 10.45 8.10 -0.94
CA ASN A 110 10.88 9.24 -0.13
C ASN A 110 10.27 10.57 -0.58
N PHE A 111 9.56 10.60 -1.71
CA PHE A 111 8.75 11.73 -2.15
C PHE A 111 7.25 11.45 -1.97
N VAL A 112 6.80 10.27 -2.37
CA VAL A 112 5.37 9.89 -2.34
C VAL A 112 4.82 9.86 -0.92
N ILE A 113 5.52 9.21 0.02
CA ILE A 113 5.03 9.02 1.39
C ILE A 113 4.96 10.37 2.14
N PRO A 114 6.02 11.20 2.20
CA PRO A 114 5.93 12.49 2.89
C PRO A 114 4.87 13.42 2.27
N THR A 115 4.71 13.41 0.95
CA THR A 115 3.67 14.21 0.28
C THR A 115 2.27 13.76 0.67
N PHE A 116 2.05 12.45 0.82
CA PHE A 116 0.77 11.90 1.27
C PHE A 116 0.48 12.26 2.73
N LEU A 117 1.46 12.08 3.63
CA LEU A 117 1.32 12.41 5.04
C LEU A 117 1.07 13.91 5.26
N ASP A 118 1.79 14.79 4.56
CA ASP A 118 1.57 16.25 4.63
C ASP A 118 0.14 16.65 4.23
N LYS A 119 -0.42 16.00 3.20
CA LYS A 119 -1.84 16.21 2.84
C LYS A 119 -2.78 15.78 3.95
N LEU A 120 -2.54 14.61 4.55
CA LEU A 120 -3.36 14.10 5.66
C LEU A 120 -3.28 15.03 6.88
N SER A 121 -2.10 15.50 7.25
CA SER A 121 -1.90 16.43 8.36
C SER A 121 -2.60 17.77 8.14
N LYS A 122 -2.58 18.31 6.91
CA LYS A 122 -3.33 19.51 6.54
C LYS A 122 -4.85 19.33 6.64
N GLU A 123 -5.33 18.10 6.52
CA GLU A 123 -6.73 17.72 6.72
C GLU A 123 -7.01 17.25 8.17
N GLY A 124 -6.09 17.53 9.11
CA GLY A 124 -6.27 17.32 10.54
C GLY A 124 -6.11 15.87 11.01
N VAL A 125 -5.41 15.03 10.24
CA VAL A 125 -5.02 13.68 10.68
C VAL A 125 -3.70 13.76 11.44
N THR A 126 -3.69 13.31 12.69
CA THR A 126 -2.45 13.14 13.46
C THR A 126 -1.65 11.99 12.86
N VAL A 127 -0.40 12.27 12.49
CA VAL A 127 0.54 11.27 11.97
C VAL A 127 1.76 11.24 12.86
N TYR A 128 2.33 10.05 13.05
CA TYR A 128 3.60 9.90 13.74
C TYR A 128 4.73 10.53 12.93
N GLU A 129 5.71 11.13 13.60
CA GLU A 129 6.93 11.63 12.96
C GLU A 129 7.72 10.47 12.33
N ASN A 130 7.82 9.35 13.06
CA ASN A 130 8.27 8.07 12.54
C ASN A 130 7.09 7.10 12.46
N LEU A 131 6.65 6.74 11.26
CA LEU A 131 5.54 5.81 11.08
C LEU A 131 5.81 4.42 11.69
N GLY A 132 7.08 4.04 11.87
CA GLY A 132 7.45 2.79 12.53
C GLY A 132 7.08 2.72 14.03
N ASP A 133 6.71 3.85 14.63
CA ASP A 133 6.30 3.94 16.04
C ASP A 133 4.78 3.68 16.23
N SER A 134 4.03 3.60 15.12
CA SER A 134 2.59 3.30 15.13
C SER A 134 2.32 1.81 15.38
N GLU A 135 1.21 1.48 16.02
CA GLU A 135 0.75 0.08 16.15
C GLU A 135 0.33 -0.51 14.79
N LYS A 136 -0.06 0.34 13.84
CA LYS A 136 -0.44 -0.03 12.47
C LYS A 136 0.39 0.75 11.45
N PRO A 137 1.69 0.42 11.31
CA PRO A 137 2.66 1.19 10.53
C PRO A 137 2.53 0.93 9.03
N TYR A 138 1.34 1.11 8.46
CA TYR A 138 0.98 0.69 7.12
C TYR A 138 0.51 1.86 6.27
N VAL A 139 1.16 2.03 5.12
CA VAL A 139 0.67 2.88 4.03
C VAL A 139 0.36 2.02 2.83
N LEU A 140 -0.92 1.94 2.49
CA LEU A 140 -1.44 1.17 1.37
C LEU A 140 -1.75 2.11 0.21
N THR A 141 -1.38 1.73 -1.00
CA THR A 141 -1.84 2.38 -2.23
C THR A 141 -2.55 1.35 -3.09
N LYS A 142 -3.73 1.69 -3.60
CA LYS A 142 -4.51 0.88 -4.53
C LYS A 142 -4.69 1.64 -5.83
N LEU A 143 -4.66 0.94 -6.95
CA LEU A 143 -4.95 1.47 -8.27
C LEU A 143 -5.86 0.50 -9.00
N ASN A 144 -7.03 1.01 -9.41
CA ASN A 144 -7.85 0.33 -10.39
C ASN A 144 -7.44 0.82 -11.80
N LEU A 145 -7.00 -0.10 -12.66
CA LEU A 145 -6.45 0.16 -13.99
C LEU A 145 -7.53 0.57 -15.00
N GLU A 146 -8.76 0.09 -14.82
CA GLU A 146 -9.90 0.40 -15.68
C GLU A 146 -10.41 1.81 -15.39
N THR A 147 -10.73 2.10 -14.13
CA THR A 147 -11.28 3.41 -13.71
C THR A 147 -10.19 4.47 -13.51
N LYS A 148 -8.91 4.09 -13.52
CA LYS A 148 -7.76 4.95 -13.25
C LYS A 148 -7.82 5.66 -11.90
N LYS A 149 -8.53 5.03 -10.95
CA LYS A 149 -8.73 5.59 -9.61
C LYS A 149 -7.63 5.04 -8.71
N LEU A 150 -6.87 5.94 -8.12
CA LEU A 150 -5.84 5.62 -7.13
C LEU A 150 -6.31 6.06 -5.75
N ALA A 151 -6.11 5.22 -4.74
CA ALA A 151 -6.38 5.53 -3.35
C ALA A 151 -5.09 5.32 -2.54
N GLN A 152 -4.68 6.33 -1.78
CA GLN A 152 -3.63 6.21 -0.76
C GLN A 152 -4.29 6.19 0.61
N ILE A 153 -3.90 5.22 1.44
CA ILE A 153 -4.56 4.85 2.68
C ILE A 153 -3.51 4.77 3.79
N LEU A 154 -3.70 5.53 4.87
CA LEU A 154 -2.97 5.38 6.12
C LEU A 154 -3.84 4.59 7.11
N TYR A 155 -3.30 3.54 7.71
CA TYR A 155 -3.96 2.83 8.81
C TYR A 155 -3.77 3.62 10.10
N LEU A 156 -4.85 3.79 10.87
CA LEU A 156 -4.86 4.60 12.08
C LEU A 156 -4.92 3.74 13.34
N ASP A 157 -4.18 4.14 14.36
CA ASP A 157 -4.21 3.52 15.68
C ASP A 157 -5.56 3.78 16.36
N ALA A 158 -5.96 2.90 17.28
CA ALA A 158 -7.30 2.98 17.88
C ALA A 158 -7.55 4.29 18.67
N SER A 159 -6.48 4.94 19.14
CA SER A 159 -6.51 6.19 19.91
C SER A 159 -6.45 7.47 19.07
N SER A 160 -6.31 7.39 17.74
CA SER A 160 -6.17 8.58 16.88
C SER A 160 -7.42 9.48 16.83
N ASP A 161 -8.48 9.10 17.55
CA ASP A 161 -9.74 9.82 17.67
C ASP A 161 -9.90 10.61 18.98
N ASP A 162 -8.98 10.54 19.94
CA ASP A 162 -9.20 11.13 21.28
C ASP A 162 -8.63 12.55 21.50
N ASP A 163 -7.88 13.12 20.55
CA ASP A 163 -7.39 14.50 20.66
C ASP A 163 -8.26 15.50 19.87
N SER A 164 -9.53 15.60 20.28
CA SER A 164 -10.35 16.78 20.00
C SER A 164 -11.31 17.08 21.15
N LYS A 165 -10.75 17.46 22.31
CA LYS A 165 -11.42 18.32 23.30
C LYS A 165 -10.46 19.31 23.93
#